data_AF-A0A1X7A458-F1
#
_entry.id   AF-A0A1X7A458-F1
#
_cell.length_a   1.000
_cell.length_b   1.000
_cell.length_c   1.000
_cell.angle_alpha   90.00
_cell.angle_beta   90.00
_cell.angle_gamma   90.00
#
_symmetry.space_group_name_H-M   'P 1'
#
loop_
_entity.id
_entity.type
_entity.pdbx_description
1 polymer ?
#
loop_
_entity_poly.entity_id
_entity_poly.type
_entity_poly.pdbx_seq_one_letter_code
_entity_poly.pdbx_strand_id
1 'polypeptide(L)'
;MHPGPASYDHTGRRFVFVPAAGDTGHYALDVERRDVALDVQTVSMLAKIAPDITPLQAWTQIEVLAKLLDTPAHLILRLGLRCDPRIEIGTPPSASHWISIGRIRDAADG
;
A
#
# COMPACT_ATOMS: atom_id res chain seq x y z
N MET A 1 12.64 -7.67 -18.52
CA MET A 1 12.33 -7.60 -17.08
C MET A 1 11.75 -6.21 -16.84
N HIS A 2 10.43 -6.08 -16.69
CA HIS A 2 9.86 -4.79 -16.34
C HIS A 2 10.28 -4.47 -14.91
N PRO A 3 10.84 -3.27 -14.63
CA PRO A 3 11.09 -2.89 -13.26
C PRO A 3 9.74 -2.87 -12.54
N GLY A 4 9.62 -3.60 -11.42
CA GLY A 4 8.40 -3.56 -10.62
C GLY A 4 8.16 -2.17 -10.02
N PRO A 5 7.05 -1.98 -9.28
CA PRO A 5 6.66 -0.67 -8.80
C PRO A 5 7.74 -0.09 -7.88
N ALA A 6 7.93 1.22 -8.00
CA ALA A 6 8.86 1.97 -7.18
C ALA A 6 8.11 3.03 -6.36
N SER A 7 8.56 3.25 -5.13
CA SER A 7 8.13 4.38 -4.29
C SER A 7 9.36 5.11 -3.75
N TYR A 8 9.18 6.36 -3.36
CA TYR A 8 10.22 7.20 -2.78
C TYR A 8 9.73 7.69 -1.43
N ASP A 9 10.60 7.67 -0.42
CA ASP A 9 10.29 8.36 0.83
C ASP A 9 10.45 9.90 0.66
N HIS A 10 10.09 10.65 1.70
CA HIS A 10 10.21 12.11 1.69
C HIS A 10 11.66 12.63 1.58
N THR A 11 12.67 11.78 1.77
CA THR A 11 14.09 12.13 1.58
C THR A 11 14.59 11.88 0.16
N GLY A 12 13.73 11.32 -0.70
CA GLY A 12 14.07 10.92 -2.06
C GLY A 12 14.74 9.54 -2.13
N ARG A 13 14.77 8.76 -1.03
CA ARG A 13 15.30 7.39 -1.06
C ARG A 13 14.34 6.50 -1.86
N ARG A 14 14.88 5.81 -2.87
CA ARG A 14 14.11 4.93 -3.75
C ARG A 14 13.98 3.52 -3.19
N PHE A 15 12.76 2.99 -3.23
CA PHE A 15 12.41 1.60 -2.93
C PHE A 15 11.79 0.97 -4.17
N VAL A 16 12.17 -0.27 -4.46
CA VAL A 16 11.69 -1.00 -5.65
C VAL A 16 11.27 -2.39 -5.19
N PHE A 17 10.04 -2.78 -5.55
CA PHE A 17 9.61 -4.17 -5.44
C PHE A 17 9.93 -4.90 -6.75
N VAL A 18 10.54 -6.08 -6.65
CA VAL A 18 10.86 -6.93 -7.80
C VAL A 18 10.08 -8.23 -7.64
N PRO A 19 9.04 -8.47 -8.46
CA PRO A 19 8.32 -9.74 -8.46
C PRO A 19 9.23 -10.92 -8.79
N ALA A 20 8.85 -12.12 -8.34
CA ALA A 20 9.52 -13.34 -8.75
C ALA A 20 9.46 -13.53 -10.27
N ALA A 21 10.46 -14.20 -10.84
CA ALA A 21 10.48 -14.48 -12.27
C ALA A 21 9.24 -15.31 -12.67
N GLY A 22 8.54 -14.86 -13.71
CA GLY A 22 7.33 -15.52 -14.21
C GLY A 22 6.03 -15.11 -13.51
N ASP A 23 6.07 -14.26 -12.48
CA ASP A 23 4.86 -13.69 -11.90
C ASP A 23 4.27 -12.61 -12.82
N THR A 24 2.99 -12.75 -13.17
CA THR A 24 2.25 -11.85 -14.07
C THR A 24 1.32 -10.88 -13.34
N GLY A 25 1.29 -10.90 -12.00
CA GLY A 25 0.38 -10.06 -11.23
C GLY A 25 0.60 -8.56 -11.43
N HIS A 26 -0.45 -7.78 -11.23
CA HIS A 26 -0.34 -6.32 -11.14
C HIS A 26 0.07 -5.93 -9.72
N TYR A 27 1.17 -5.18 -9.59
CA TYR A 27 1.70 -4.76 -8.30
C TYR A 27 1.66 -3.24 -8.08
N ALA A 28 1.49 -2.85 -6.82
CA ALA A 28 1.79 -1.51 -6.35
C ALA A 28 2.67 -1.56 -5.09
N LEU A 29 3.41 -0.48 -4.87
CA LEU A 29 4.29 -0.29 -3.72
C LEU A 29 4.02 1.09 -3.13
N ASP A 30 3.97 1.14 -1.81
CA ASP A 30 4.09 2.39 -1.06
C ASP A 30 4.99 2.24 0.16
N VAL A 31 5.68 3.33 0.51
CA VAL A 31 6.69 3.35 1.55
C VAL A 31 6.61 4.66 2.32
N GLU A 32 6.45 4.55 3.63
CA GLU A 32 6.45 5.69 4.53
C GLU A 32 7.48 5.51 5.64
N ARG A 33 8.16 6.59 6.00
CA ARG A 33 9.08 6.56 7.15
C ARG A 33 8.28 6.56 8.44
N ARG A 34 8.66 5.70 9.40
CA ARG A 34 7.94 5.52 10.68
C ARG A 34 7.89 6.77 11.57
N ASP A 35 8.78 7.73 11.33
CA ASP A 35 8.85 8.99 12.06
C ASP A 35 8.07 10.14 11.41
N VAL A 36 7.39 9.88 10.29
CA VAL A 36 6.51 10.86 9.65
C VAL A 36 5.20 10.95 10.43
N ALA A 37 4.83 12.16 10.82
CA ALA A 37 3.56 12.43 11.46
C ALA A 37 2.47 12.66 10.41
N LEU A 38 1.34 11.95 10.58
CA LEU A 38 0.10 12.27 9.89
C LEU A 38 -0.66 13.36 10.66
N ASP A 39 -1.51 14.12 9.96
CA ASP A 39 -2.39 15.08 10.62
C ASP A 39 -3.43 14.38 11.51
N VAL A 40 -3.93 15.10 12.51
CA VAL A 40 -4.83 14.56 13.54
C VAL A 40 -6.13 14.00 12.96
N GLN A 41 -6.66 14.60 11.90
CA GLN A 41 -7.92 14.17 11.29
C GLN A 41 -7.72 12.84 10.58
N THR A 42 -6.64 12.73 9.79
CA THR A 42 -6.24 11.49 9.11
C THR A 42 -5.96 10.37 10.11
N VAL A 43 -5.23 10.66 11.19
CA VAL A 43 -4.98 9.68 12.28
C VAL A 43 -6.29 9.16 12.87
N SER A 44 -7.22 10.06 13.22
CA SER A 44 -8.49 9.70 13.85
C SER A 44 -9.39 8.87 12.93
N MET A 45 -9.35 9.15 11.62
CA MET A 45 -10.10 8.41 10.62
C MET A 45 -9.51 7.00 10.43
N LEU A 46 -8.19 6.90 10.25
CA LEU A 46 -7.51 5.63 10.02
C LEU A 46 -7.62 4.69 11.22
N ALA A 47 -7.51 5.22 12.45
CA ALA A 47 -7.68 4.44 13.67
C ALA A 47 -9.10 3.82 13.79
N LYS A 48 -10.11 4.39 13.16
CA LYS A 48 -11.47 3.82 13.10
C LYS A 48 -11.61 2.77 12.01
N ILE A 49 -10.96 2.97 10.87
CA ILE A 49 -11.05 2.07 9.71
C ILE A 49 -10.22 0.81 9.94
N ALA A 50 -9.06 0.94 10.60
CA ALA A 50 -8.07 -0.11 10.77
C ALA A 50 -7.53 -0.13 12.22
N PRO A 51 -8.37 -0.47 13.21
CA PRO A 51 -8.02 -0.34 14.64
C PRO A 51 -6.86 -1.25 15.07
N ASP A 52 -6.57 -2.33 14.32
CA ASP A 52 -5.57 -3.33 14.68
C ASP A 52 -4.14 -3.00 14.21
N ILE A 53 -3.98 -1.92 13.45
CA ILE A 53 -2.68 -1.48 12.92
C ILE A 53 -2.45 0.00 13.18
N THR A 54 -1.20 0.44 13.06
CA THR A 54 -0.90 1.87 13.25
C THR A 54 -1.52 2.71 12.12
N PRO A 55 -1.96 3.95 12.39
CA PRO A 55 -2.51 4.82 11.35
C PRO A 55 -1.58 4.98 10.15
N LEU A 56 -0.28 5.15 10.36
CA LEU A 56 0.67 5.28 9.26
C LEU A 56 0.80 3.99 8.43
N GLN A 57 0.73 2.82 9.07
CA GLN A 57 0.66 1.55 8.35
C GLN A 57 -0.63 1.46 7.52
N ALA A 58 -1.78 1.83 8.09
CA ALA A 58 -3.05 1.85 7.38
C ALA A 58 -3.02 2.82 6.19
N TRP A 59 -2.43 4.00 6.35
CA TRP A 59 -2.21 4.96 5.27
C TRP A 59 -1.40 4.37 4.12
N THR A 60 -0.26 3.73 4.43
CA THR A 60 0.60 3.09 3.42
C THR A 60 -0.18 2.01 2.64
N GLN A 61 -1.07 1.27 3.30
CA GLN A 61 -1.93 0.26 2.65
C GLN A 61 -2.99 0.91 1.74
N ILE A 62 -3.56 2.05 2.16
CA ILE A 62 -4.53 2.80 1.36
C ILE A 62 -3.89 3.34 0.08
N GLU A 63 -2.68 3.89 0.16
CA GLU A 63 -1.94 4.37 -1.02
C GLU A 63 -1.67 3.23 -2.01
N VAL A 64 -1.33 2.04 -1.51
CA VAL A 64 -1.20 0.84 -2.34
C VAL A 64 -2.51 0.47 -3.03
N LEU A 65 -3.63 0.46 -2.30
CA LEU A 65 -4.95 0.17 -2.87
C LEU A 65 -5.36 1.21 -3.91
N ALA A 66 -5.10 2.48 -3.64
CA ALA A 66 -5.36 3.59 -4.54
C ALA A 66 -4.63 3.42 -5.88
N LYS A 67 -3.34 3.05 -5.82
CA LYS A 67 -2.51 2.78 -6.99
C LYS A 67 -2.99 1.56 -7.79
N LEU A 68 -3.33 0.46 -7.10
CA LEU A 68 -3.81 -0.77 -7.74
C LEU A 68 -5.16 -0.59 -8.45
N LEU A 69 -6.06 0.18 -7.84
CA LEU A 69 -7.42 0.36 -8.30
C LEU A 69 -7.60 1.58 -9.21
N ASP A 70 -6.51 2.28 -9.54
CA ASP A 70 -6.54 3.57 -10.25
C ASP A 70 -7.58 4.53 -9.64
N THR A 71 -7.61 4.60 -8.31
CA THR A 71 -8.65 5.29 -7.54
C THR A 71 -8.01 6.22 -6.51
N PRO A 72 -8.42 7.49 -6.40
CA PRO A 72 -7.88 8.40 -5.38
C PRO A 72 -8.00 7.86 -3.94
N ALA A 73 -6.93 8.00 -3.14
CA ALA A 73 -6.85 7.50 -1.76
C ALA A 73 -8.00 7.96 -0.85
N HIS A 74 -8.48 9.20 -1.01
CA HIS A 74 -9.61 9.72 -0.24
C HIS A 74 -10.94 9.01 -0.55
N LEU A 75 -11.09 8.40 -1.74
CA LEU A 75 -12.25 7.56 -2.06
C LEU A 75 -12.11 6.19 -1.42
N ILE A 76 -10.91 5.59 -1.42
CA ILE A 76 -10.62 4.35 -0.70
C ILE A 76 -10.92 4.51 0.80
N LEU A 77 -10.48 5.62 1.40
CA LEU A 77 -10.79 5.99 2.79
C LEU A 77 -12.29 5.98 3.10
N ARG A 78 -13.13 6.50 2.20
CA ARG A 78 -14.59 6.53 2.38
C ARG A 78 -15.24 5.16 2.29
N LEU A 79 -14.68 4.27 1.47
CA LEU A 79 -15.14 2.89 1.33
C LEU A 79 -14.67 2.00 2.50
N GLY A 80 -13.71 2.50 3.29
CA GLY A 80 -12.95 1.72 4.27
C GLY A 80 -11.92 0.82 3.59
N LEU A 81 -11.07 0.16 4.38
CA LEU A 81 -10.15 -0.89 3.89
C LEU A 81 -10.93 -2.16 3.48
N ARG A 82 -11.88 -2.04 2.56
CA ARG A 82 -12.52 -3.19 1.93
C ARG A 82 -11.64 -3.62 0.77
N CYS A 83 -10.73 -4.55 1.04
CA CYS A 83 -9.95 -5.18 -0.02
C CYS A 83 -10.90 -6.01 -0.89
N ASP A 84 -10.89 -5.75 -2.19
CA ASP A 84 -11.34 -6.72 -3.19
C ASP A 84 -10.67 -8.07 -2.85
N PRO A 85 -11.40 -9.20 -2.81
CA PRO A 85 -10.82 -10.48 -2.43
C PRO A 85 -9.70 -10.96 -3.36
N ARG A 86 -9.52 -10.32 -4.52
CA ARG A 86 -8.41 -10.56 -5.46
C ARG A 86 -7.14 -9.78 -5.09
N ILE A 87 -7.23 -8.85 -4.15
CA ILE A 87 -6.11 -8.03 -3.68
C ILE A 87 -5.47 -8.65 -2.46
N GLU A 88 -4.16 -8.86 -2.57
CA GLU A 88 -3.30 -9.24 -1.45
C GLU A 88 -2.44 -8.06 -1.06
N ILE A 89 -2.31 -7.80 0.25
CA ILE A 89 -1.40 -6.80 0.79
C ILE A 89 -0.38 -7.48 1.70
N GLY A 90 0.90 -7.34 1.37
CA GLY A 90 2.02 -7.72 2.21
C GLY A 90 2.64 -6.50 2.88
N THR A 91 3.07 -6.65 4.14
CA THR A 91 3.82 -5.61 4.87
C THR A 91 5.18 -6.16 5.33
N PRO A 92 6.23 -6.12 4.49
CA PRO A 92 7.54 -6.62 4.86
C PRO A 92 8.09 -5.91 6.12
N PRO A 93 8.81 -6.64 6.99
CA PRO A 93 9.38 -6.03 8.19
C PRO A 93 10.45 -5.00 7.82
N SER A 94 10.40 -3.84 8.47
CA SER A 94 11.42 -2.79 8.36
C SER A 94 11.47 -1.98 9.66
N ALA A 95 12.67 -1.73 10.17
CA ALA A 95 12.88 -1.01 11.43
C ALA A 95 12.53 0.49 11.33
N SER A 96 12.63 1.08 10.13
CA SER A 96 12.51 2.52 9.92
C SER A 96 11.35 2.92 9.00
N HIS A 97 10.74 1.96 8.30
CA HIS A 97 9.67 2.25 7.34
C HIS A 97 8.46 1.35 7.57
N TRP A 98 7.31 1.85 7.16
CA TRP A 98 6.19 1.04 6.74
C TRP A 98 6.29 0.84 5.25
N ILE A 99 6.24 -0.42 4.82
CA ILE A 99 6.34 -0.81 3.42
C ILE A 99 5.10 -1.65 3.15
N SER A 100 4.25 -1.22 2.23
CA SER A 100 3.11 -2.02 1.79
C SER A 100 3.29 -2.38 0.32
N ILE A 101 3.09 -3.64 0.00
CA ILE A 101 3.11 -4.17 -1.36
C ILE A 101 1.75 -4.77 -1.62
N GLY A 102 1.08 -4.29 -2.65
CA GLY A 102 -0.20 -4.82 -3.10
C GLY A 102 -0.02 -5.64 -4.36
N ARG A 103 -0.84 -6.69 -4.50
CA ARG A 103 -0.97 -7.48 -5.72
C ARG A 103 -2.44 -7.70 -6.06
N ILE A 104 -2.84 -7.42 -7.29
CA ILE A 104 -4.06 -7.98 -7.87
C ILE A 104 -3.69 -9.25 -8.62
N ARG A 105 -4.35 -10.36 -8.28
CA ARG A 105 -4.32 -11.55 -9.13
C ARG A 105 -5.18 -11.28 -10.36
N ASP A 106 -4.65 -11.51 -11.55
CA ASP A 106 -5.49 -11.57 -12.74
C ASP A 106 -6.62 -12.59 -12.47
N ALA A 107 -7.84 -12.25 -12.88
CA ALA A 107 -8.88 -13.27 -12.93
C ALA A 107 -8.32 -14.40 -13.80
N ALA A 108 -8.22 -15.61 -13.27
CA ALA A 108 -7.84 -16.75 -14.09
C ALA A 108 -8.76 -16.74 -15.31
N ASP A 109 -8.20 -16.59 -16.51
CA ASP A 109 -8.95 -16.64 -17.76
C ASP A 109 -9.75 -17.95 -17.73
N GLY A 110 -11.06 -17.82 -17.53
CA GLY A 110 -12.03 -18.92 -17.54
C GLY A 110 -12.60 -19.12 -18.93
#